data_AF-A0A7J6DY98-F1
#
_entry.id   AF-A0A7J6DY98-F1
#
_cell.length_a   1.000
_cell.length_b   1.000
_cell.length_c   1.000
_cell.angle_alpha   90.00
_cell.angle_beta   90.00
_cell.angle_gamma   90.00
#
_symmetry.space_group_name_H-M   'P 1'
#
loop_
_entity.id
_entity.type
_entity.pdbx_description
1 polymer ?
#
loop_
_entity_poly.entity_id
_entity_poly.type
_entity_poly.pdbx_seq_one_letter_code
_entity_poly.pdbx_strand_id
1 'polypeptide(L)'
;MTSLSSGYFEKIRDMYWEHPTVTGDVIGIYQPSHEEYQQTHKQMHNQKALAEMYLLSLTDVLITSSWSTFGYVAQSLGGLRPWILYKPENAKAPDPPCRRAMSMEPCFHAPPFYDCKAKKGIDTGALVPHVRHCEDMSWGLKLVHGHVQI
;
A
#
# COMPACT_ATOMS: atom_id res chain seq x y z
N MET A 1 -5.12 -2.59 12.06
CA MET A 1 -3.98 -1.72 11.68
C MET A 1 -2.69 -2.48 11.90
N THR A 2 -1.69 -2.30 11.05
CA THR A 2 -0.36 -2.90 11.17
C THR A 2 0.69 -1.81 11.03
N SER A 3 1.63 -1.73 11.97
CA SER A 3 2.68 -0.72 12.01
C SER A 3 3.79 -1.20 12.93
N LEU A 4 5.03 -0.81 12.66
CA LEU A 4 6.13 -1.07 13.58
C LEU A 4 5.93 -0.33 14.92
N SER A 5 5.42 0.90 14.87
CA SER A 5 5.09 1.71 16.05
C SER A 5 3.62 1.59 16.43
N SER A 6 3.31 1.65 17.72
CA SER A 6 1.94 1.73 18.26
C SER A 6 1.28 3.10 18.12
N GLY A 7 2.03 4.16 17.83
CA GLY A 7 1.53 5.53 17.93
C GLY A 7 0.34 5.87 17.00
N TYR A 8 0.25 5.25 15.83
CA TYR A 8 -0.92 5.43 14.95
C TYR A 8 -2.17 4.75 15.50
N PHE A 9 -2.01 3.55 16.08
CA PHE A 9 -3.08 2.80 16.69
C PHE A 9 -3.63 3.52 17.91
N GLU A 10 -2.75 3.97 18.82
CA GLU A 10 -3.13 4.70 20.03
C GLU A 10 -3.95 5.94 19.67
N LYS A 11 -3.44 6.79 18.76
CA LYS A 11 -4.13 8.02 18.34
C LYS A 11 -5.54 7.77 17.78
N ILE A 12 -5.70 6.77 16.92
CA ILE A 12 -7.00 6.50 16.27
C ILE A 12 -7.95 5.80 17.24
N ARG A 13 -7.45 4.88 18.07
CA ARG A 13 -8.24 4.24 19.12
C ARG A 13 -8.78 5.28 20.08
N ASP A 14 -7.92 6.17 20.59
CA ASP A 14 -8.30 7.17 21.59
C ASP A 14 -9.33 8.15 21.02
N MET A 15 -9.18 8.57 19.76
CA MET A 15 -10.17 9.39 19.05
C MET A 15 -11.57 8.76 19.04
N TYR A 16 -11.70 7.48 18.69
CA TYR A 16 -13.00 6.80 18.66
C TYR A 16 -13.50 6.35 20.04
N TRP A 17 -12.61 6.30 21.03
CA TRP A 17 -12.96 6.02 22.42
C TRP A 17 -13.52 7.26 23.12
N GLU A 18 -12.93 8.43 22.88
CA GLU A 18 -13.28 9.69 23.53
C GLU A 18 -14.43 10.43 22.83
N HIS A 19 -14.68 10.15 21.56
CA HIS A 19 -15.66 10.87 20.77
C HIS A 19 -16.63 9.92 20.06
N PRO A 20 -17.97 10.14 20.19
CA PRO A 20 -18.95 9.34 19.49
C PRO A 20 -18.90 9.62 17.98
N THR A 21 -19.19 8.61 17.18
CA THR A 21 -19.33 8.76 15.72
C THR A 21 -20.59 9.54 15.38
N VAL A 22 -20.52 10.40 14.36
CA VAL A 22 -21.68 11.17 13.86
C VAL A 22 -22.74 10.24 13.25
N THR A 23 -22.32 9.12 12.67
CA THR A 23 -23.19 8.12 12.06
C THR A 23 -23.83 7.15 13.07
N GLY A 24 -23.32 7.09 14.30
CA GLY A 24 -23.72 6.10 15.30
C GLY A 24 -23.06 4.73 15.13
N ASP A 25 -22.12 4.58 14.18
CA ASP A 25 -21.36 3.35 13.99
C ASP A 25 -20.46 3.04 15.20
N VAL A 26 -20.38 1.75 15.55
CA VAL A 26 -19.48 1.25 16.60
C VAL A 26 -18.12 0.92 15.98
N ILE A 27 -17.06 1.58 16.43
CA ILE A 27 -15.71 1.45 15.86
C ILE A 27 -14.76 0.79 16.86
N GLY A 28 -14.20 -0.36 16.47
CA GLY A 28 -13.12 -1.04 17.20
C GLY A 28 -11.80 -0.93 16.43
N ILE A 29 -10.73 -0.51 17.12
CA ILE A 29 -9.39 -0.40 16.54
C ILE A 29 -8.50 -1.49 17.14
N TYR A 30 -7.78 -2.22 16.29
CA TYR A 30 -6.92 -3.34 16.68
C TYR A 30 -5.57 -3.29 15.98
N GLN A 31 -4.49 -3.57 16.72
CA GLN A 31 -3.14 -3.75 16.20
C GLN A 31 -2.54 -5.05 16.74
N PRO A 32 -2.16 -6.03 15.88
CA PRO A 32 -1.64 -7.32 16.34
C PRO A 32 -0.28 -7.25 17.02
N SER A 33 0.64 -6.42 16.51
CA SER A 33 1.97 -6.24 17.09
C SER A 33 2.54 -4.85 16.84
N HIS A 34 3.60 -4.50 17.58
CA HIS A 34 4.39 -3.29 17.42
C HIS A 34 5.88 -3.68 17.59
N GLU A 35 6.51 -4.14 16.51
CA GLU A 35 7.86 -4.70 16.55
C GLU A 35 8.98 -3.63 16.62
N GLU A 36 8.61 -2.34 16.60
CA GLU A 36 9.43 -1.12 16.65
C GLU A 36 10.37 -0.92 15.46
N TYR A 37 11.14 -1.95 15.09
CA TYR A 37 12.06 -1.95 13.96
C TYR A 37 12.07 -3.30 13.25
N GLN A 38 12.48 -3.29 11.99
CA GLN A 38 12.56 -4.49 11.16
C GLN A 38 13.71 -5.40 11.63
N GLN A 39 13.40 -6.67 11.89
CA GLN A 39 14.33 -7.69 12.40
C GLN A 39 14.40 -8.88 11.43
N THR A 40 14.75 -8.59 10.18
CA THR A 40 14.89 -9.60 9.13
C THR A 40 15.77 -10.76 9.61
N HIS A 41 15.43 -11.99 9.21
CA HIS A 41 16.06 -13.26 9.61
C HIS A 41 15.66 -13.80 10.99
N LYS A 42 14.93 -13.06 11.81
CA LYS A 42 14.32 -13.64 13.02
C LYS A 42 13.01 -14.32 12.66
N GLN A 43 12.97 -15.65 12.81
CA GLN A 43 11.83 -16.48 12.40
C GLN A 43 10.50 -15.98 12.99
N MET A 44 10.46 -15.71 14.30
CA MET A 44 9.25 -15.25 14.96
C MET A 44 8.79 -13.88 14.45
N HIS A 45 9.72 -12.93 14.29
CA HIS A 45 9.41 -11.60 13.73
C HIS A 45 8.79 -11.73 12.32
N ASN A 46 9.41 -12.55 11.47
CA ASN A 46 8.92 -12.80 10.10
C ASN A 46 7.55 -13.48 10.08
N GLN A 47 7.29 -14.41 11.01
CA GLN A 47 6.00 -15.08 11.13
C GLN A 47 4.89 -14.12 11.55
N LYS A 48 5.15 -13.18 12.48
CA LYS A 48 4.21 -12.09 12.81
C LYS A 48 3.95 -11.21 11.59
N ALA A 49 5.00 -10.77 10.91
CA ALA A 49 4.87 -9.97 9.69
C ALA A 49 4.02 -10.68 8.62
N LEU A 50 4.24 -11.98 8.41
CA LEU A 50 3.44 -12.78 7.49
C LEU A 50 1.97 -12.88 7.95
N ALA A 51 1.73 -13.18 9.22
CA ALA A 51 0.39 -13.23 9.79
C ALA A 51 -0.35 -11.89 9.61
N GLU A 52 0.34 -10.77 9.82
CA GLU A 52 -0.21 -9.43 9.62
C GLU A 52 -0.54 -9.13 8.15
N MET A 53 0.31 -9.53 7.19
CA MET A 53 -0.01 -9.40 5.76
C MET A 53 -1.27 -10.19 5.39
N TYR A 54 -1.44 -11.40 5.93
CA TYR A 54 -2.66 -12.19 5.74
C TYR A 54 -3.87 -11.58 6.45
N LEU A 55 -3.73 -11.07 7.67
CA LEU A 55 -4.84 -10.40 8.36
C LEU A 55 -5.34 -9.18 7.56
N LEU A 56 -4.43 -8.39 6.98
CA LEU A 56 -4.80 -7.29 6.09
C LEU A 56 -5.50 -7.78 4.82
N SER A 57 -5.06 -8.90 4.23
CA SER A 57 -5.67 -9.44 3.01
C SER A 57 -7.10 -9.94 3.20
N LEU A 58 -7.53 -10.16 4.45
CA LEU A 58 -8.88 -10.59 4.81
C LEU A 58 -9.84 -9.42 5.08
N THR A 59 -9.41 -8.17 4.88
CA THR A 59 -10.26 -6.98 5.06
C THR A 59 -11.09 -6.67 3.83
N ASP A 60 -12.29 -6.08 4.00
CA ASP A 60 -13.14 -5.66 2.88
C ASP A 60 -12.56 -4.44 2.14
N VAL A 61 -11.93 -3.53 2.89
CA VAL A 61 -11.31 -2.30 2.37
C VAL A 61 -9.93 -2.15 2.98
N LEU A 62 -8.93 -1.99 2.10
CA LEU A 62 -7.53 -1.86 2.49
C LEU A 62 -6.98 -0.47 2.16
N ILE A 63 -6.28 0.11 3.14
CA ILE A 63 -5.44 1.30 2.98
C ILE A 63 -3.97 0.84 3.07
N THR A 64 -3.16 1.22 2.09
CA THR A 64 -1.72 0.89 2.04
C THR A 64 -0.87 2.15 2.08
N SER A 65 0.41 2.00 2.45
CA SER A 65 1.39 3.08 2.43
C SER A 65 2.20 3.04 1.14
N SER A 66 2.45 4.21 0.56
CA SER A 66 3.33 4.37 -0.61
C SER A 66 4.66 3.65 -0.44
N TRP A 67 5.10 2.95 -1.49
CA TRP A 67 6.37 2.20 -1.58
C TRP A 67 6.46 0.94 -0.69
N SER A 68 5.41 0.61 0.08
CA SER A 68 5.45 -0.54 0.98
C SER A 68 5.13 -1.84 0.26
N THR A 69 6.14 -2.69 0.05
CA THR A 69 5.94 -4.03 -0.50
C THR A 69 5.13 -4.94 0.43
N PHE A 70 5.13 -4.67 1.74
CA PHE A 70 4.24 -5.34 2.72
C PHE A 70 2.76 -5.14 2.35
N GLY A 71 2.39 -3.90 2.00
CA GLY A 71 1.05 -3.58 1.52
C GLY A 71 0.72 -4.22 0.17
N TYR A 72 1.69 -4.27 -0.74
CA TYR A 72 1.50 -4.93 -2.04
C TYR A 72 1.23 -6.44 -1.90
N VAL A 73 1.88 -7.11 -0.96
CA VAL A 73 1.61 -8.54 -0.68
C VAL A 73 0.19 -8.70 -0.15
N ALA A 74 -0.19 -7.94 0.88
CA ALA A 74 -1.52 -8.01 1.49
C ALA A 74 -2.64 -7.76 0.47
N GLN A 75 -2.52 -6.69 -0.33
CA GLN A 75 -3.55 -6.33 -1.31
C GLN A 75 -3.66 -7.39 -2.42
N SER A 76 -2.54 -8.01 -2.84
CA SER A 76 -2.54 -9.02 -3.91
C SER A 76 -3.15 -10.33 -3.42
N LEU A 77 -2.83 -10.76 -2.20
CA LEU A 77 -3.42 -11.96 -1.58
C LEU A 77 -4.94 -11.83 -1.41
N GLY A 78 -5.42 -10.63 -1.10
CA GLY A 78 -6.85 -10.37 -0.90
C GLY A 78 -7.62 -10.05 -2.18
N GLY A 79 -6.93 -9.90 -3.32
CA GLY A 79 -7.55 -9.38 -4.55
C GLY A 79 -8.09 -7.95 -4.40
N LEU A 80 -7.47 -7.15 -3.53
CA LEU A 80 -7.96 -5.83 -3.12
C LEU A 80 -7.29 -4.72 -3.92
N ARG A 81 -8.10 -3.82 -4.48
CA ARG A 81 -7.61 -2.54 -5.03
C ARG A 81 -7.55 -1.51 -3.90
N PRO A 82 -6.40 -1.16 -3.33
CA PRO A 82 -6.33 -0.36 -2.10
C PRO A 82 -6.59 1.13 -2.34
N TRP A 83 -6.74 1.86 -1.23
CA TRP A 83 -6.43 3.29 -1.17
C TRP A 83 -4.97 3.46 -0.72
N ILE A 84 -4.18 4.21 -1.46
CA ILE A 84 -2.76 4.41 -1.19
C ILE A 84 -2.58 5.76 -0.49
N LEU A 85 -2.11 5.74 0.76
CA LEU A 85 -1.60 6.92 1.45
C LEU A 85 -0.32 7.38 0.76
N TYR A 86 -0.30 8.64 0.32
CA TYR A 86 0.87 9.22 -0.31
C TYR A 86 2.00 9.38 0.71
N LYS A 87 3.23 9.21 0.23
CA LYS A 87 4.42 9.49 1.02
C LYS A 87 4.44 10.97 1.42
N PRO A 88 4.50 11.31 2.71
CA PRO A 88 4.70 12.68 3.16
C PRO A 88 6.04 13.24 2.68
N GLU A 89 6.05 14.50 2.27
CA GLU A 89 7.27 15.26 1.99
C GLU A 89 7.45 16.34 3.05
N ASN A 90 8.68 16.54 3.53
CA ASN A 90 9.00 17.54 4.57
C ASN A 90 8.11 17.44 5.83
N ALA A 91 7.74 16.22 6.21
CA ALA A 91 6.83 15.92 7.32
C ALA A 91 5.45 16.63 7.23
N LYS A 92 5.01 16.99 6.03
CA LYS A 92 3.67 17.55 5.78
C LYS A 92 2.74 16.48 5.23
N ALA A 93 1.51 16.48 5.73
CA ALA A 93 0.46 15.63 5.18
C ALA A 93 0.21 16.00 3.69
N PRO A 94 0.21 15.03 2.77
CA PRO A 94 -0.14 15.28 1.37
C PRO A 94 -1.59 15.76 1.21
N ASP A 95 -1.85 16.53 0.15
CA ASP A 95 -3.19 16.93 -0.28
C ASP A 95 -3.38 16.61 -1.78
N PRO A 96 -4.23 15.65 -2.15
CA PRO A 96 -5.04 14.80 -1.26
C PRO A 96 -4.18 13.81 -0.45
N PRO A 97 -4.65 13.29 0.70
CA PRO A 97 -3.86 12.40 1.56
C PRO A 97 -3.68 10.99 0.99
N CYS A 98 -4.65 10.54 0.18
CA CYS A 98 -4.61 9.24 -0.48
C CYS A 98 -5.32 9.26 -1.83
N ARG A 99 -5.09 8.22 -2.64
CA ARG A 99 -5.85 7.95 -3.87
C ARG A 99 -6.15 6.48 -4.03
N ARG A 100 -7.18 6.15 -4.82
CA ARG A 100 -7.44 4.75 -5.17
C ARG A 100 -6.37 4.26 -6.15
N ALA A 101 -5.86 3.04 -5.93
CA ALA A 101 -5.00 2.38 -6.89
C ALA A 101 -5.76 2.07 -8.19
N MET A 102 -5.04 2.08 -9.31
CA MET A 102 -5.48 1.66 -10.64
C MET A 102 -5.79 0.16 -10.69
N SER A 103 -5.02 -0.66 -9.97
CA SER A 103 -5.18 -2.11 -9.88
C SER A 103 -4.61 -2.64 -8.55
N MET A 104 -4.92 -3.90 -8.24
CA MET A 104 -4.35 -4.64 -7.10
C MET A 104 -2.89 -5.04 -7.28
N GLU A 105 -2.32 -4.87 -8.48
CA GLU A 105 -0.98 -5.37 -8.81
C GLU A 105 0.12 -4.62 -8.05
N PRO A 106 1.21 -5.31 -7.67
CA PRO A 106 2.37 -4.69 -7.04
C PRO A 106 3.08 -3.72 -7.99
N CYS A 107 3.84 -2.78 -7.42
CA CYS A 107 4.73 -1.93 -8.18
C CYS A 107 6.13 -2.55 -8.33
N PHE A 108 6.63 -2.64 -9.55
CA PHE A 108 8.03 -2.92 -9.84
C PHE A 108 8.84 -1.63 -9.70
N HIS A 109 9.59 -1.48 -8.60
CA HIS A 109 10.29 -0.24 -8.23
C HIS A 109 11.53 0.09 -9.06
N ALA A 110 12.16 -0.91 -9.69
CA ALA A 110 13.40 -0.73 -10.45
C ALA A 110 13.28 -1.33 -11.86
N PRO A 111 12.33 -0.85 -12.69
CA PRO A 111 12.15 -1.35 -14.04
C PRO A 111 13.26 -0.85 -14.97
N PRO A 112 13.60 -1.62 -16.02
CA PRO A 112 14.48 -1.11 -17.07
C PRO A 112 13.74 -0.09 -17.96
N PHE A 113 14.47 0.92 -18.41
CA PHE A 113 14.01 1.95 -19.35
C PHE A 113 14.78 1.86 -20.66
N TYR A 114 14.70 0.72 -21.35
CA TYR A 114 15.55 0.42 -22.50
C TYR A 114 14.79 -0.33 -23.61
N ASP A 115 14.93 0.16 -24.84
CA ASP A 115 14.50 -0.55 -26.05
C ASP A 115 15.65 -1.44 -26.53
N CYS A 116 15.48 -2.75 -26.38
CA CYS A 116 16.48 -3.75 -26.77
C CYS A 116 16.81 -3.74 -28.27
N LYS A 117 15.84 -3.41 -29.14
CA LYS A 117 16.01 -3.43 -30.60
C LYS A 117 16.70 -2.15 -31.08
N ALA A 118 16.22 -0.99 -30.61
CA ALA A 118 16.79 0.31 -30.97
C ALA A 118 18.07 0.65 -30.18
N LYS A 119 18.40 -0.17 -29.16
CA LYS A 119 19.57 -0.02 -28.28
C LYS A 119 19.68 1.34 -27.60
N LYS A 120 18.54 1.91 -27.17
CA LYS A 120 18.46 3.25 -26.57
C LYS A 120 17.46 3.29 -25.42
N GLY A 121 17.52 4.35 -24.62
CA GLY A 121 16.54 4.58 -23.56
C GLY A 121 15.12 4.80 -24.10
N ILE A 122 14.12 4.26 -23.40
CA ILE A 122 12.70 4.45 -23.72
C ILE A 122 11.84 4.41 -22.45
N ASP A 123 10.74 5.15 -22.44
CA ASP A 123 9.72 5.03 -21.40
C ASP A 123 8.92 3.74 -21.58
N THR A 124 9.21 2.75 -20.75
CA THR A 124 8.56 1.44 -20.76
C THR A 124 7.16 1.46 -20.16
N GLY A 125 6.76 2.51 -19.44
CA GLY A 125 5.41 2.72 -18.90
C GLY A 125 4.42 3.33 -19.89
N ALA A 126 4.89 3.76 -21.06
CA ALA A 126 4.08 4.33 -22.13
C ALA A 126 3.93 3.42 -23.36
N LEU A 127 4.50 2.20 -23.35
CA LEU A 127 4.55 1.32 -24.53
C LEU A 127 3.25 0.58 -24.81
N VAL A 128 2.56 0.09 -23.77
CA VAL A 128 1.36 -0.74 -23.89
C VAL A 128 0.32 -0.32 -22.85
N PRO A 129 -0.99 -0.45 -23.13
CA PRO A 129 -2.02 0.10 -22.24
C PRO A 129 -2.09 -0.56 -20.86
N HIS A 130 -1.66 -1.83 -20.75
CA HIS A 130 -1.73 -2.66 -19.54
C HIS A 130 -0.47 -2.58 -18.66
N VAL A 131 0.54 -1.79 -19.04
CA VAL A 131 1.71 -1.48 -18.22
C VAL A 131 1.74 0.02 -18.02
N ARG A 132 1.70 0.50 -16.78
CA ARG A 132 1.69 1.94 -16.45
C ARG A 132 2.63 2.25 -15.30
N HIS A 133 3.02 3.51 -15.20
CA HIS A 133 3.71 4.00 -14.01
C HIS A 133 2.88 3.84 -12.75
N CYS A 134 3.51 3.50 -11.63
CA CYS A 134 2.81 3.32 -10.37
C CYS A 134 2.29 4.65 -9.80
N GLU A 135 1.25 4.55 -8.98
CA GLU A 135 0.60 5.67 -8.32
C GLU A 135 1.45 6.28 -7.22
N ASP A 136 2.28 5.46 -6.59
CA ASP A 136 3.10 5.80 -5.43
C ASP A 136 4.58 5.98 -5.75
N MET A 137 5.09 5.32 -6.79
CA MET A 137 6.47 5.46 -7.26
C MET A 137 6.48 5.79 -8.75
N SER A 138 6.71 7.07 -9.08
CA SER A 138 6.52 7.60 -10.43
C SER A 138 7.40 6.96 -11.51
N TRP A 139 8.56 6.41 -11.15
CA TRP A 139 9.43 5.66 -12.05
C TRP A 139 9.20 4.13 -12.00
N GLY A 140 8.39 3.65 -11.06
CA GLY A 140 8.04 2.23 -11.00
C GLY A 140 7.02 1.87 -12.08
N LEU A 141 6.88 0.57 -12.38
CA LEU A 141 5.86 0.06 -13.31
C LEU A 141 4.94 -0.95 -12.64
N LYS A 142 3.66 -0.97 -13.02
CA LYS A 142 2.73 -2.00 -12.61
C LYS A 142 1.79 -2.40 -13.73
N LEU A 143 1.22 -3.59 -13.59
CA LEU A 143 0.16 -4.07 -14.46
C LEU A 143 -1.17 -3.40 -14.10
N VAL A 144 -1.92 -2.97 -15.11
CA VAL A 144 -3.28 -2.45 -14.96
C VAL A 144 -4.21 -3.19 -15.89
N HIS A 145 -5.45 -3.41 -15.47
CA HIS A 145 -6.44 -4.03 -16.34
C HIS A 145 -6.78 -3.07 -17.48
N GLY A 146 -6.62 -3.56 -18.72
CA GLY A 146 -7.09 -2.87 -19.91
C GLY A 146 -8.59 -3.09 -20.11
N HIS A 147 -9.44 -2.58 -19.21
CA HIS A 147 -10.86 -2.44 -19.51
C HIS A 147 -11.16 -0.98 -19.80
N VAL A 148 -11.25 -0.67 -21.10
CA VAL A 148 -12.13 0.38 -21.60
C VAL A 148 -13.53 0.02 -21.08
N GLN A 149 -14.05 0.80 -20.14
CA GLN A 149 -15.49 0.87 -19.94
C GLN A 149 -16.05 1.55 -21.19
N ILE A 150 -16.66 0.76 -22.07
CA ILE A 150 -17.64 1.22 -23.05
C ILE A 150 -18.91 1.54 -22.27
#